data_AF-A0AAW0K3Q3-F1
#
_entry.id   AF-A0AAW0K3Q3-F1
#
_cell.length_a   1.000
_cell.length_b   1.000
_cell.length_c   1.000
_cell.angle_alpha   90.00
_cell.angle_beta   90.00
_cell.angle_gamma   90.00
#
_symmetry.space_group_name_H-M   'P 1'
#
loop_
_entity.id
_entity.type
_entity.pdbx_description
1 polymer ?
#
loop_
_entity_poly.entity_id
_entity_poly.type
_entity_poly.pdbx_seq_one_letter_code
_entity_poly.pdbx_strand_id
1 'polypeptide(L)' 'MVFNAVAIVTQDFDAVMNKGFFHGYSFITILMILNHALSGLAVSMVMKHADNIVKVYSTSVAMLFTAF' A
#
# COMPACT_ATOMS: atom_id res chain seq x y z
N MET A 1 -9.56 -6.80 -0.32
CA MET A 1 -9.65 -7.13 -1.75
C MET A 1 -11.10 -7.16 -2.25
N VAL A 2 -12.02 -7.88 -1.60
CA VAL A 2 -13.44 -7.96 -2.02
C VAL A 2 -14.10 -6.58 -2.19
N PHE A 3 -13.91 -5.66 -1.23
CA PHE A 3 -14.47 -4.30 -1.33
C PHE A 3 -13.99 -3.53 -2.58
N ASN A 4 -12.69 -3.61 -2.90
CA ASN A 4 -12.15 -2.99 -4.11
C ASN A 4 -12.74 -3.63 -5.38
N ALA A 5 -12.90 -4.95 -5.41
CA ALA A 5 -13.50 -5.64 -6.56
C ALA A 5 -14.97 -5.24 -6.76
N VAL A 6 -15.74 -5.10 -5.69
CA VAL A 6 -17.13 -4.63 -5.76
C VAL A 6 -17.19 -3.19 -6.28
N ALA A 7 -16.34 -2.29 -5.76
CA ALA A 7 -16.28 -0.91 -6.22
C ALA A 7 -15.91 -0.81 -7.71
N ILE A 8 -14.97 -1.63 -8.18
CA ILE A 8 -14.62 -1.68 -9.60
C ILE A 8 -15.81 -2.12 -10.47
N VAL A 9 -16.63 -3.08 -10.01
CA VAL A 9 -17.78 -3.58 -10.78
C VAL A 9 -18.98 -2.63 -10.73
N THR A 10 -19.17 -1.87 -9.65
CA THR A 10 -20.34 -0.99 -9.49
C THR A 10 -20.09 0.46 -9.91
N GLN A 11 -18.86 0.96 -9.78
CA GLN A 11 -18.52 2.38 -9.99
C GLN A 11 -17.59 2.59 -11.18
N ASP A 12 -16.59 1.73 -11.37
CA ASP A 12 -15.53 1.93 -12.38
C ASP A 12 -15.61 0.95 -13.56
N PHE A 13 -16.72 0.19 -13.70
CA PHE A 13 -16.84 -0.91 -14.65
C PHE A 13 -16.68 -0.44 -16.11
N ASP A 14 -17.39 0.62 -16.49
CA ASP A 14 -17.31 1.19 -17.83
C ASP A 14 -15.91 1.73 -18.14
N ALA A 15 -15.24 2.34 -17.16
CA ALA A 15 -13.90 2.86 -17.32
C ALA A 15 -12.87 1.74 -17.50
N VAL A 16 -12.98 0.66 -16.71
CA VAL A 16 -12.09 -0.51 -16.81
C VAL A 16 -12.31 -1.30 -18.10
N MET A 17 -13.57 -1.46 -18.54
CA MET A 17 -13.89 -2.20 -19.76
C MET A 17 -13.41 -1.46 -21.03
N ASN A 18 -13.54 -0.13 -21.07
CA ASN A 18 -13.16 0.66 -22.25
C ASN A 18 -11.68 1.03 -22.30
N LYS A 19 -11.03 1.24 -21.14
CA LYS A 19 -9.65 1.75 -21.09
C LYS A 19 -8.62 0.71 -20.63
N GLY A 20 -9.08 -0.39 -20.04
CA GLY A 20 -8.25 -1.45 -19.45
C GLY A 20 -7.92 -1.20 -17.97
N PHE A 21 -7.65 -2.28 -17.23
CA PHE A 21 -7.42 -2.24 -15.78
C PHE A 21 -6.19 -1.41 -15.36
N PHE A 22 -5.15 -1.39 -16.19
CA PHE A 22 -3.90 -0.67 -15.92
C PHE A 22 -3.87 0.73 -16.56
N HIS A 23 -5.02 1.24 -16.99
CA HIS A 23 -5.08 2.57 -17.60
C HIS A 23 -4.71 3.65 -16.58
N GLY A 24 -3.80 4.55 -16.96
CA GLY A 24 -3.33 5.64 -16.09
C GLY A 24 -2.23 5.24 -15.10
N TYR A 25 -1.71 4.00 -15.17
CA TYR A 25 -0.55 3.59 -14.38
C TYR A 25 0.70 4.29 -14.92
N SER A 26 1.21 5.28 -14.18
CA SER A 26 2.46 5.96 -14.48
C SER A 26 3.64 5.22 -13.82
N PHE A 27 4.86 5.57 -14.21
CA PHE A 27 6.09 5.11 -13.54
C PHE A 27 6.05 5.39 -12.03
N ILE A 28 5.49 6.55 -11.64
CA ILE A 28 5.29 6.92 -10.23
C ILE A 28 4.35 5.94 -9.52
N THR A 29 3.28 5.49 -10.18
CA THR A 29 2.33 4.50 -9.63
C THR A 29 3.02 3.17 -9.35
N ILE A 30 3.88 2.71 -10.26
CA ILE A 30 4.65 1.47 -10.07
C ILE A 30 5.60 1.61 -8.88
N LEU A 31 6.33 2.73 -8.77
CA LEU A 31 7.20 2.99 -7.63
C LEU A 31 6.44 3.02 -6.30
N MET A 32 5.25 3.62 -6.27
CA MET A 32 4.40 3.65 -5.08
C MET A 32 3.93 2.25 -4.68
N ILE A 33 3.51 1.41 -5.64
CA ILE A 33 3.13 0.01 -5.38
C ILE A 33 4.32 -0.77 -4.79
N LEU A 34 5.52 -0.62 -5.36
CA LEU A 34 6.73 -1.27 -4.86
C LEU A 34 7.08 -0.81 -3.44
N ASN A 35 7.00 0.50 -3.18
CA ASN A 35 7.27 1.05 -1.85
C ASN A 35 6.27 0.54 -0.79
N HIS A 36 4.99 0.47 -1.13
CA HIS A 36 3.97 -0.08 -0.23
C HIS A 36 4.14 -1.58 0.01
N ALA A 37 4.46 -2.36 -1.02
CA ALA A 37 4.73 -3.78 -0.87
C ALA A 37 5.95 -4.02 0.04
N LEU A 38 7.05 -3.29 -0.18
CA LEU A 38 8.26 -3.38 0.65
C LEU A 38 7.97 -3.00 2.11
N SER A 39 7.20 -1.93 2.33
CA SER A 39 6.81 -1.49 3.67
C SER A 39 5.97 -2.57 4.39
N GLY A 40 5.07 -3.24 3.68
CA GLY A 40 4.30 -4.37 4.21
C GLY A 40 5.18 -5.57 4.60
N LEU A 41 6.16 -5.89 3.76
CA LEU A 41 7.15 -6.95 4.06
C LEU A 41 8.03 -6.59 5.26
N ALA A 42 8.52 -5.35 5.33
CA ALA A 42 9.32 -4.87 6.46
C ALA A 42 8.54 -4.97 7.78
N VAL A 43 7.27 -4.55 7.79
CA VAL A 43 6.38 -4.71 8.94
C VAL A 43 6.21 -6.17 9.32
N SER A 44 6.03 -7.07 8.36
CA SER A 44 5.92 -8.51 8.63
C SER A 44 7.21 -9.07 9.26
N MET A 45 8.38 -8.63 8.80
CA MET A 45 9.65 -9.02 9.43
C MET A 45 9.79 -8.51 10.86
N VAL A 46 9.37 -7.27 11.13
CA VAL A 46 9.37 -6.71 12.49
C VAL A 46 8.45 -7.55 13.38
N MET A 47 7.22 -7.85 12.97
CA MET A 47 6.32 -8.69 13.77
C MET A 47 6.81 -10.12 13.95
N LYS A 48 7.66 -10.62 13.04
CA LYS A 48 8.27 -11.96 13.17
C LYS A 48 9.37 -12.01 14.24
N HIS A 49 10.07 -10.89 14.49
CA HIS A 49 11.24 -10.86 15.39
C HIS A 49 11.04 -9.97 16.62
N ALA A 50 9.98 -9.19 16.67
CA ALA A 50 9.65 -8.27 17.74
C ALA A 50 8.14 -8.24 18.00
N ASP A 51 7.75 -7.92 19.23
CA ASP A 51 6.34 -7.80 19.62
C ASP A 51 5.66 -6.63 18.90
N ASN A 52 4.34 -6.75 18.70
CA ASN A 52 3.52 -5.73 18.05
C ASN A 52 3.65 -4.33 18.67
N ILE A 53 4.01 -4.24 19.97
CA ILE A 53 4.27 -2.98 20.68
C ILE A 53 5.53 -2.28 20.15
N VAL A 54 6.61 -3.02 19.90
CA VAL A 54 7.89 -2.46 19.42
C VAL A 54 7.71 -1.84 18.04
N LYS A 55 6.94 -2.49 17.15
CA LYS A 55 6.62 -1.91 15.84
C LYS A 55 5.99 -0.52 15.96
N VAL A 56 5.02 -0.35 16.86
CA VAL A 56 4.31 0.93 17.02
C VAL A 56 5.27 2.01 17.53
N TYR A 57 6.10 1.70 18.52
CA TYR A 57 7.14 2.61 19.00
C TYR A 57 8.16 2.98 17.89
N SER A 58 8.65 2.00 17.14
CA SER A 58 9.59 2.24 16.03
C SER A 58 8.98 3.15 14.95
N THR A 59 7.69 2.97 14.64
CA THR A 59 6.99 3.81 13.65
C THR A 59 6.88 5.26 14.14
N SER A 60 6.55 5.48 15.41
CA SER A 60 6.47 6.82 16.02
C SER A 60 7.83 7.53 16.03
N VAL A 61 8.91 6.82 16.37
CA VAL A 61 10.28 7.37 16.33
C VAL A 61 10.69 7.70 14.90
N ALA A 62 10.39 6.84 13.92
CA ALA A 62 10.67 7.11 12.52
C ALA A 62 9.93 8.34 12.00
N MET A 63 8.66 8.54 12.38
CA MET A 63 7.89 9.75 12.05
C MET A 63 8.51 11.01 12.65
N LEU A 64 8.94 10.97 13.92
CA LEU A 64 9.64 12.09 14.54
C LEU A 64 10.91 12.45 13.76
N PHE A 65 11.75 11.48 13.44
CA PHE A 65 12.98 11.71 12.68
C PHE A 65 12.75 12.20 11.25
N THR A 66 11.66 11.81 10.61
CA THR A 66 11.33 12.24 9.23
C THR A 66 10.66 13.61 9.20
N ALA A 67 10.06 14.04 10.32
CA ALA A 67 9.35 15.32 10.41
C ALA A 67 10.29 16.53 10.65
N PHE A 68 11.54 16.30 11.01
CA PHE A 68 12.61 17.31 11.06
C PHE A 68 13.38 17.34 9.74
#